data_AF-A0A131YG37-F1
#
_entry.id   AF-A0A131YG37-F1
#
_cell.length_a   1.000
_cell.length_b   1.000
_cell.length_c   1.000
_cell.angle_alpha   90.00
_cell.angle_beta   90.00
_cell.angle_gamma   90.00
#
_symmetry.space_group_name_H-M   'P 1'
#
loop_
_entity.id
_entity.type
_entity.pdbx_description
1 polymer ?
#
loop_
_entity_poly.entity_id
_entity_poly.type
_entity_poly.pdbx_seq_one_letter_code
_entity_poly.pdbx_strand_id
1 'polypeptide(L)'
;MKSTRTFARKATAAVVTAACVLIVSLSTASGQDVDRCDPSSVMECYVMYMTVLWREEFKPSPEGEYNEEDFERGCSQIKDKLPCHQYLANCSETVTGDHRIQERGYEAMRNIICDINTLKESHTAIKCLNVEQMEECARTLMPTSNPQDAGRPPVATLRCNDNPAEIACFDKAFNSSCTLPMETAKEAVTRVVNAAALLKGCESSAEAVVVSRGFLVLLVVTVILSSLRT
;
A
#
# COMPACT_ATOMS: atom_id res chain seq x y z
N MET A 1 39.30 56.07 26.60
CA MET A 1 38.22 55.14 27.02
C MET A 1 37.01 55.27 26.10
N LYS A 2 36.98 54.50 25.00
CA LYS A 2 35.86 54.41 24.04
C LYS A 2 35.85 52.99 23.49
N SER A 3 35.33 51.99 24.20
CA SER A 3 35.21 50.64 23.61
C SER A 3 34.36 49.65 24.41
N THR A 4 33.13 50.00 24.79
CA THR A 4 32.22 49.00 25.41
C THR A 4 30.75 49.18 25.05
N ARG A 5 30.28 50.40 24.80
CA ARG A 5 28.85 50.64 24.51
C ARG A 5 28.39 50.26 23.08
N THR A 6 29.31 50.21 22.11
CA THR A 6 28.94 49.95 20.70
C THR A 6 28.79 48.46 20.38
N PHE A 7 29.45 47.58 21.13
CA PHE A 7 29.35 46.12 20.94
C PHE A 7 28.02 45.55 21.46
N ALA A 8 27.51 46.08 22.58
CA ALA A 8 26.28 45.62 23.19
C ALA A 8 25.02 45.86 22.31
N ARG A 9 25.01 46.92 21.49
CA ARG A 9 23.87 47.23 20.59
C ARG A 9 23.84 46.38 19.30
N LYS A 10 24.98 45.88 18.83
CA LYS A 10 25.05 45.01 17.65
C LYS A 10 24.71 43.56 17.99
N ALA A 11 25.06 43.11 19.19
CA ALA A 11 24.75 41.76 19.65
C ALA A 11 23.24 41.56 19.86
N THR A 12 22.52 42.55 20.39
CA THR A 12 21.06 42.46 20.59
C THR A 12 20.26 42.49 19.29
N ALA A 13 20.69 43.27 18.29
CA ALA A 13 20.03 43.28 16.98
C ALA A 13 20.15 41.93 16.26
N ALA A 14 21.33 41.29 16.31
CA ALA A 14 21.59 40.00 15.67
C ALA A 14 20.80 38.85 16.32
N VAL A 15 20.65 38.86 17.65
CA VAL A 15 19.88 37.84 18.39
C VAL A 15 18.39 37.94 18.11
N VAL A 16 17.84 39.16 18.01
CA VAL A 16 16.42 39.36 17.69
C VAL A 16 16.10 38.96 16.25
N THR A 17 16.97 39.26 15.28
CA THR A 17 16.78 38.79 13.89
C THR A 17 16.92 37.27 13.76
N ALA A 18 17.86 36.64 14.47
CA ALA A 18 17.98 35.18 14.46
C ALA A 18 16.77 34.48 15.09
N ALA A 19 16.23 35.04 16.18
CA ALA A 19 15.02 34.54 16.82
C ALA A 19 13.77 34.70 15.93
N CYS A 20 13.62 35.83 15.25
CA CYS A 20 12.49 36.03 14.31
C CYS A 20 12.59 35.12 13.08
N VAL A 21 13.79 34.85 12.55
CA VAL A 21 13.97 33.89 11.44
C VAL A 21 13.68 32.46 11.88
N LEU A 22 14.08 32.06 13.09
CA LEU A 22 13.73 30.74 13.64
C LEU A 22 12.22 30.60 13.86
N ILE A 23 11.55 31.61 14.40
CA ILE A 23 10.10 31.57 14.65
C ILE A 23 9.30 31.54 13.34
N VAL A 24 9.72 32.29 12.31
CA VAL A 24 9.06 32.24 10.99
C VAL A 24 9.30 30.90 10.31
N SER A 25 10.50 30.31 10.43
CA SER A 25 10.81 28.98 9.88
C SER A 25 10.02 27.86 10.56
N LEU A 26 9.83 27.95 11.89
CA LEU A 26 9.01 27.03 12.67
C LEU A 26 7.51 27.16 12.36
N SER A 27 7.03 28.37 12.06
CA SER A 27 5.62 28.64 11.78
C SER A 27 5.20 28.28 10.36
N THR A 28 6.12 28.29 9.39
CA THR A 28 5.85 27.86 8.01
C THR A 28 5.95 26.34 7.83
N ALA A 29 6.79 25.65 8.60
CA ALA A 29 6.86 24.19 8.60
C ALA A 29 5.56 23.56 9.18
N SER A 30 5.06 24.11 10.29
CA SER A 30 3.88 23.57 10.98
C SER A 30 2.55 23.67 10.21
N GLY A 31 2.46 24.51 9.17
CA GLY A 31 1.21 24.66 8.40
C GLY A 31 1.09 23.68 7.23
N GLN A 32 2.19 23.47 6.50
CA GLN A 32 2.22 22.55 5.35
C GLN A 32 2.54 21.11 5.75
N ASP A 33 3.28 20.89 6.84
CA ASP A 33 3.59 19.54 7.32
C ASP A 33 2.40 18.90 8.06
N VAL A 34 1.54 19.70 8.69
CA VAL A 34 0.32 19.19 9.36
C VAL A 34 -0.69 18.63 8.35
N ASP A 35 -0.83 19.25 7.18
CA ASP A 35 -1.75 18.79 6.12
C ASP A 35 -1.25 17.51 5.43
N ARG A 36 0.08 17.33 5.35
CA ARG A 36 0.72 16.16 4.72
C ARG A 36 0.78 14.93 5.62
N CYS A 37 0.69 15.11 6.92
CA CYS A 37 0.63 14.03 7.91
C CYS A 37 -0.81 13.72 8.37
N ASP A 38 -1.83 14.35 7.79
CA ASP A 38 -3.21 13.93 7.98
C ASP A 38 -3.43 12.53 7.39
N PRO A 39 -4.14 11.62 8.08
CA PRO A 39 -4.36 10.24 7.62
C PRO A 39 -4.93 10.12 6.20
N SER A 40 -5.73 11.10 5.74
CA SER A 40 -6.31 11.11 4.40
C SER A 40 -5.23 11.32 3.34
N SER A 41 -4.35 12.30 3.55
CA SER A 41 -3.20 12.60 2.68
C SER A 41 -2.22 11.42 2.61
N VAL A 42 -2.00 10.75 3.73
CA VAL A 42 -1.14 9.54 3.77
C VAL A 42 -1.78 8.40 2.98
N MET A 43 -3.08 8.16 3.17
CA MET A 43 -3.82 7.13 2.43
C MET A 43 -3.80 7.40 0.92
N GLU A 44 -4.06 8.64 0.50
CA GLU A 44 -4.00 9.04 -0.91
C GLU A 44 -2.64 8.75 -1.51
N CYS A 45 -1.55 9.02 -0.78
CA CYS A 45 -0.20 8.72 -1.24
C CYS A 45 0.02 7.23 -1.53
N TYR A 46 -0.49 6.33 -0.68
CA TYR A 46 -0.37 4.88 -0.93
C TYR A 46 -1.29 4.42 -2.07
N VAL A 47 -2.52 4.94 -2.15
CA VAL A 47 -3.45 4.61 -3.25
C VAL A 47 -2.92 5.10 -4.60
N MET A 48 -2.14 6.18 -4.65
CA MET A 48 -1.47 6.62 -5.89
C MET A 48 -0.59 5.53 -6.51
N TYR A 49 -0.02 4.61 -5.71
CA TYR A 49 0.73 3.47 -6.27
C TYR A 49 -0.15 2.48 -7.03
N MET A 50 -1.47 2.47 -6.86
CA MET A 50 -2.36 1.69 -7.73
C MET A 50 -2.30 2.18 -9.18
N THR A 51 -2.03 3.45 -9.43
CA THR A 51 -1.84 3.97 -10.80
C THR A 51 -0.51 3.52 -11.42
N VAL A 52 0.47 3.16 -10.58
CA VAL A 52 1.78 2.69 -11.02
C VAL A 52 1.66 1.34 -11.72
N LEU A 53 0.78 0.45 -11.24
CA LEU A 53 0.49 -0.84 -11.88
C LEU A 53 0.01 -0.74 -13.33
N TRP A 54 -0.53 0.42 -13.71
CA TRP A 54 -1.13 0.65 -15.04
C TRP A 54 -0.24 1.46 -15.97
N ARG A 55 0.97 1.81 -15.55
CA ARG A 55 1.91 2.56 -16.38
C ARG A 55 2.42 1.72 -17.55
N GLU A 56 2.79 2.40 -18.63
CA GLU A 56 3.23 1.75 -19.87
C GLU A 56 4.51 0.93 -19.68
N GLU A 57 5.41 1.35 -18.78
CA GLU A 57 6.65 0.64 -18.47
C GLU A 57 6.45 -0.80 -17.96
N PHE A 58 5.27 -1.10 -17.41
CA PHE A 58 4.93 -2.41 -16.89
C PHE A 58 3.97 -3.17 -17.80
N LYS A 59 3.63 -2.64 -18.97
CA LYS A 59 2.77 -3.36 -19.92
C LYS A 59 3.61 -4.23 -20.85
N PRO A 60 3.27 -5.52 -21.00
CA PRO A 60 3.89 -6.34 -22.02
C PRO A 60 3.45 -5.87 -23.41
N SER A 61 4.30 -6.12 -24.41
CA SER A 61 3.94 -6.05 -25.82
C SER A 61 2.81 -7.04 -26.15
N PRO A 62 2.20 -6.94 -27.34
CA PRO A 62 1.21 -7.92 -27.80
C PRO A 62 1.71 -9.38 -27.75
N GLU A 63 3.02 -9.57 -27.95
CA GLU A 63 3.70 -10.87 -27.91
C GLU A 63 4.01 -11.35 -26.47
N GLY A 64 3.79 -10.52 -25.46
CA GLY A 64 4.02 -10.86 -24.05
C GLY A 64 5.39 -10.46 -23.50
N GLU A 65 6.20 -9.74 -24.28
CA GLU A 65 7.54 -9.31 -23.87
C GLU A 65 7.56 -7.92 -23.22
N TYR A 66 8.53 -7.68 -22.36
CA TYR A 66 8.69 -6.41 -21.66
C TYR A 66 9.92 -5.71 -22.22
N ASN A 67 9.85 -4.39 -22.37
CA ASN A 67 11.04 -3.60 -22.62
C ASN A 67 11.85 -3.53 -21.33
N GLU A 68 13.04 -4.13 -21.33
CA GLU A 68 13.92 -4.21 -20.16
C GLU A 68 14.35 -2.82 -19.65
N GLU A 69 14.66 -1.88 -20.55
CA GLU A 69 15.06 -0.53 -20.17
C GLU A 69 13.91 0.25 -19.53
N ASP A 70 12.70 0.16 -20.10
CA ASP A 70 11.52 0.81 -19.54
C ASP A 70 11.15 0.18 -18.19
N PHE A 71 11.22 -1.14 -18.08
CA PHE A 71 10.98 -1.89 -16.85
C PHE A 71 11.94 -1.47 -15.74
N GLU A 72 13.25 -1.47 -16.00
CA GLU A 72 14.28 -1.05 -15.05
C GLU A 72 14.08 0.41 -14.60
N ARG A 73 13.79 1.30 -15.55
CA ARG A 73 13.50 2.71 -15.26
C ARG A 73 12.27 2.86 -14.36
N GLY A 74 11.17 2.18 -14.72
CA GLY A 74 9.95 2.15 -13.92
C GLY A 74 10.23 1.66 -12.50
N CYS A 75 11.02 0.59 -12.38
CA CYS A 75 11.37 0.02 -11.09
C CYS A 75 12.29 0.88 -10.24
N SER A 76 13.22 1.62 -10.83
CA SER A 76 13.99 2.63 -10.11
C SER A 76 13.05 3.69 -9.51
N GLN A 77 12.11 4.22 -10.31
CA GLN A 77 11.18 5.24 -9.82
C GLN A 77 10.28 4.76 -8.68
N ILE A 78 9.83 3.50 -8.71
CA ILE A 78 9.09 2.91 -7.59
C ILE A 78 9.98 2.85 -6.36
N LYS A 79 11.20 2.29 -6.49
CA LYS A 79 12.16 2.14 -5.38
C LYS A 79 12.55 3.47 -4.76
N ASP A 80 12.67 4.52 -5.56
CA ASP A 80 13.00 5.89 -5.12
C ASP A 80 11.86 6.55 -4.34
N LYS A 81 10.67 5.91 -4.31
CA LYS A 81 9.42 6.38 -3.68
C LYS A 81 8.89 7.68 -4.31
N LEU A 82 7.57 7.78 -4.44
CA LEU A 82 6.90 9.01 -4.84
C LEU A 82 7.18 10.14 -3.84
N PRO A 83 7.18 11.42 -4.28
CA PRO A 83 7.44 12.55 -3.39
C PRO A 83 6.56 12.56 -2.13
N CYS A 84 5.26 12.28 -2.26
CA CYS A 84 4.35 12.20 -1.12
C CYS A 84 4.85 11.21 -0.05
N HIS A 85 5.40 10.07 -0.48
CA HIS A 85 5.88 9.01 0.39
C HIS A 85 7.21 9.42 1.05
N GLN A 86 8.09 10.11 0.32
CA GLN A 86 9.31 10.67 0.91
C GLN A 86 8.99 11.68 2.04
N TYR A 87 7.92 12.47 1.90
CA TYR A 87 7.49 13.40 2.96
C TYR A 87 6.94 12.69 4.20
N LEU A 88 6.36 11.49 4.06
CA LEU A 88 5.86 10.72 5.21
C LEU A 88 6.97 10.38 6.22
N ALA A 89 8.23 10.32 5.79
CA ALA A 89 9.37 10.11 6.67
C ALA A 89 9.53 11.22 7.72
N ASN A 90 8.91 12.39 7.51
CA ASN A 90 8.92 13.51 8.45
C ASN A 90 7.71 13.51 9.42
N CYS A 91 6.74 12.62 9.22
CA CYS A 91 5.59 12.50 10.12
C CYS A 91 5.99 11.80 11.43
N SER A 92 5.19 11.98 12.49
CA SER A 92 5.46 11.35 13.79
C SER A 92 5.40 9.83 13.72
N GLU A 93 6.03 9.15 14.69
CA GLU A 93 5.94 7.69 14.81
C GLU A 93 4.50 7.20 14.99
N THR A 94 3.63 8.00 15.59
CA THR A 94 2.20 7.67 15.71
C THR A 94 1.55 7.60 14.33
N VAL A 95 1.71 8.64 13.50
CA VAL A 95 1.15 8.68 12.15
C VAL A 95 1.75 7.58 11.27
N THR A 96 3.06 7.43 11.26
CA THR A 96 3.73 6.39 10.45
C THR A 96 3.42 4.96 10.95
N GLY A 97 3.21 4.78 12.25
CA GLY A 97 2.77 3.53 12.87
C GLY A 97 1.39 3.08 12.40
N ASP A 98 0.46 4.02 12.26
CA ASP A 98 -0.90 3.77 11.78
C ASP A 98 -0.94 3.36 10.29
N HIS A 99 0.15 3.56 9.55
CA HIS A 99 0.27 3.25 8.12
C HIS A 99 1.20 2.06 7.80
N ARG A 100 1.58 1.27 8.80
CA ARG A 100 2.42 0.08 8.62
C ARG A 100 1.81 -0.96 7.67
N ILE A 101 0.48 -1.08 7.63
CA ILE A 101 -0.20 -2.02 6.74
C ILE A 101 0.01 -1.60 5.28
N GLN A 102 -0.16 -0.31 5.00
CA GLN A 102 0.03 0.29 3.69
C GLN A 102 1.49 0.21 3.24
N GLU A 103 2.44 0.44 4.14
CA GLU A 103 3.86 0.29 3.81
C GLU A 103 4.21 -1.14 3.41
N ARG A 104 3.68 -2.15 4.13
CA ARG A 104 3.81 -3.56 3.72
C ARG A 104 3.16 -3.84 2.38
N GLY A 105 2.01 -3.22 2.10
CA GLY A 105 1.35 -3.29 0.80
C GLY A 105 2.19 -2.69 -0.33
N TYR A 106 2.82 -1.54 -0.09
CA TYR A 106 3.75 -0.90 -1.01
C TYR A 106 4.96 -1.81 -1.29
N GLU A 107 5.59 -2.36 -0.25
CA GLU A 107 6.72 -3.27 -0.41
C GLU A 107 6.34 -4.54 -1.18
N ALA A 108 5.20 -5.15 -0.85
CA ALA A 108 4.67 -6.31 -1.54
C ALA A 108 4.42 -6.01 -3.02
N MET A 109 3.77 -4.88 -3.31
CA MET A 109 3.47 -4.47 -4.68
C MET A 109 4.73 -4.16 -5.48
N ARG A 110 5.68 -3.43 -4.88
CA ARG A 110 7.00 -3.18 -5.47
C ARG A 110 7.72 -4.48 -5.80
N ASN A 111 7.70 -5.47 -4.89
CA ASN A 111 8.37 -6.74 -5.11
C ASN A 111 7.71 -7.55 -6.25
N ILE A 112 6.39 -7.47 -6.40
CA ILE A 112 5.65 -8.09 -7.53
C ILE A 112 6.01 -7.41 -8.84
N ILE A 113 5.91 -6.08 -8.90
CA ILE A 113 6.14 -5.32 -10.13
C ILE A 113 7.61 -5.39 -10.56
N CYS A 114 8.55 -5.30 -9.61
CA CYS A 114 9.97 -5.22 -9.91
C CYS A 114 10.72 -6.54 -9.94
N ASP A 115 9.98 -7.64 -9.91
CA ASP A 115 10.48 -8.94 -10.31
C ASP A 115 9.78 -9.31 -11.64
N ILE A 116 10.54 -9.25 -12.74
CA ILE A 116 9.98 -9.40 -14.09
C ILE A 116 9.27 -10.75 -14.28
N ASN A 117 9.74 -11.80 -13.62
CA ASN A 117 9.15 -13.13 -13.70
C ASN A 117 7.81 -13.17 -12.96
N THR A 118 7.77 -12.59 -11.77
CA THR A 118 6.54 -12.45 -10.97
C THR A 118 5.52 -11.58 -11.69
N LEU A 119 5.93 -10.46 -12.30
CA LEU A 119 5.05 -9.60 -13.09
C LEU A 119 4.48 -10.35 -14.31
N LYS A 120 5.33 -11.08 -15.05
CA LYS A 120 4.94 -11.94 -16.18
C LYS A 120 3.92 -13.00 -15.75
N GLU A 121 4.18 -13.70 -14.66
CA GLU A 121 3.28 -14.69 -14.06
C GLU A 121 1.94 -14.07 -13.69
N SER A 122 1.93 -12.96 -12.96
CA SER A 122 0.72 -12.24 -12.54
C SER A 122 -0.12 -11.77 -13.73
N HIS A 123 0.49 -11.17 -14.75
CA HIS A 123 -0.23 -10.75 -15.96
C HIS A 123 -0.81 -11.92 -16.73
N THR A 124 -0.08 -13.04 -16.82
CA THR A 124 -0.58 -14.24 -17.49
C THR A 124 -1.75 -14.84 -16.70
N ALA A 125 -1.64 -14.92 -15.38
CA ALA A 125 -2.70 -15.41 -14.50
C ALA A 125 -3.98 -14.57 -14.59
N ILE A 126 -3.86 -13.24 -14.61
CA ILE A 126 -5.02 -12.33 -14.77
C ILE A 126 -5.68 -12.52 -16.14
N LYS A 127 -4.90 -12.69 -17.22
CA LYS A 127 -5.43 -12.98 -18.56
C LYS A 127 -6.16 -14.32 -18.65
N CYS A 128 -5.91 -15.23 -17.71
CA CYS A 128 -6.61 -16.51 -17.64
C CYS A 128 -7.99 -16.44 -16.99
N LEU A 129 -8.42 -15.26 -16.56
CA LEU A 129 -9.76 -15.05 -16.01
C LEU A 129 -10.74 -14.58 -17.10
N ASN A 130 -11.93 -15.17 -17.10
CA ASN A 130 -13.08 -14.63 -17.80
C ASN A 130 -13.68 -13.47 -16.98
N VAL A 131 -13.51 -12.24 -17.46
CA VAL A 131 -13.95 -11.03 -16.76
C VAL A 131 -15.46 -11.02 -16.51
N GLU A 132 -16.27 -11.49 -17.46
CA GLU A 132 -17.73 -11.51 -17.30
C GLU A 132 -18.17 -12.46 -16.19
N GLN A 133 -17.55 -13.64 -16.11
CA GLN A 133 -17.83 -14.63 -15.05
C GLN A 133 -17.34 -14.14 -13.68
N MET A 134 -16.20 -13.45 -13.66
CA MET A 134 -15.67 -12.82 -12.45
C MET A 134 -16.64 -11.76 -11.92
N GLU A 135 -17.11 -10.84 -12.77
CA GLU A 135 -18.08 -9.82 -12.42
C GLU A 135 -19.43 -10.40 -11.96
N GLU A 136 -19.93 -11.42 -12.67
CA GLU A 136 -21.17 -12.10 -12.31
C GLU A 136 -21.06 -12.73 -10.92
N CYS A 137 -19.95 -13.41 -10.64
CA CYS A 137 -19.69 -14.00 -9.34
C CYS A 137 -19.59 -12.92 -8.25
N ALA A 138 -18.81 -11.86 -8.49
CA ALA A 138 -18.63 -10.78 -7.52
C ALA A 138 -19.95 -10.09 -7.17
N ARG A 139 -20.85 -9.87 -8.15
CA ARG A 139 -22.21 -9.33 -7.90
C ARG A 139 -23.04 -10.20 -6.95
N THR A 140 -22.86 -11.52 -6.96
CA THR A 140 -23.60 -12.42 -6.06
C THR A 140 -23.06 -12.40 -4.63
N LEU A 141 -21.75 -12.22 -4.46
CA LEU A 141 -21.09 -12.17 -3.15
C LEU A 141 -21.17 -10.78 -2.52
N MET A 142 -21.30 -9.74 -3.34
CA MET A 142 -21.44 -8.35 -2.94
C MET A 142 -22.72 -7.78 -3.55
N PRO A 143 -23.90 -8.16 -3.02
CA PRO A 143 -25.14 -7.53 -3.46
C PRO A 143 -24.98 -6.03 -3.27
N THR A 144 -25.14 -5.29 -4.38
CA THR A 144 -24.96 -3.84 -4.40
C THR A 144 -25.66 -3.22 -3.21
N SER A 145 -24.88 -2.45 -2.46
CA SER A 145 -25.22 -1.67 -1.28
C SER A 145 -26.67 -1.16 -1.26
N ASN A 146 -27.24 -1.19 -0.05
CA ASN A 146 -28.50 -0.58 0.39
C ASN A 146 -29.07 0.45 -0.60
N PRO A 147 -30.36 0.38 -1.01
CA PRO A 147 -30.97 1.31 -1.97
C PRO A 147 -30.76 2.82 -1.68
N GLN A 148 -30.37 3.18 -0.45
CA GLN A 148 -30.01 4.53 -0.03
C GLN A 148 -28.66 5.04 -0.57
N ASP A 149 -27.81 4.16 -1.12
CA ASP A 149 -26.50 4.51 -1.68
C ASP A 149 -26.54 4.74 -3.21
N ALA A 150 -27.72 4.54 -3.84
CA ALA A 150 -27.93 4.80 -5.25
C ALA A 150 -27.77 6.31 -5.56
N GLY A 151 -26.86 6.64 -6.49
CA GLY A 151 -26.64 8.02 -6.96
C GLY A 151 -25.63 8.84 -6.15
N ARG A 152 -25.04 8.29 -5.09
CA ARG A 152 -23.79 8.84 -4.53
C ARG A 152 -22.64 8.42 -5.46
N PRO A 153 -21.68 9.31 -5.77
CA PRO A 153 -20.44 8.87 -6.41
C PRO A 153 -19.88 7.72 -5.57
N PRO A 154 -19.36 6.64 -6.18
CA PRO A 154 -18.58 5.69 -5.41
C PRO A 154 -17.47 6.51 -4.79
N VAL A 155 -17.58 6.81 -3.49
CA VAL A 155 -16.44 7.23 -2.72
C VAL A 155 -15.40 6.16 -3.02
N ALA A 156 -14.16 6.53 -3.29
CA ALA A 156 -13.03 5.61 -3.34
C ALA A 156 -12.78 4.97 -1.96
N THR A 157 -13.86 4.57 -1.29
CA THR A 157 -13.93 3.64 -0.19
C THR A 157 -13.08 2.46 -0.57
N LEU A 158 -12.00 2.36 0.18
CA LEU A 158 -11.11 1.22 0.36
C LEU A 158 -12.00 0.02 0.69
N ARG A 159 -12.63 -0.58 -0.33
CA ARG A 159 -13.52 -1.71 -0.13
C ARG A 159 -12.64 -2.93 0.09
N CYS A 160 -12.25 -3.14 1.34
CA CYS A 160 -11.56 -4.34 1.78
C CYS A 160 -12.36 -5.61 1.48
N ASN A 161 -13.69 -5.48 1.32
CA ASN A 161 -14.60 -6.57 0.99
C ASN A 161 -14.52 -7.04 -0.47
N ASP A 162 -13.96 -6.24 -1.38
CA ASP A 162 -13.85 -6.63 -2.79
C ASP A 162 -12.79 -7.74 -2.98
N ASN A 163 -11.71 -7.71 -2.18
CA ASN A 163 -10.57 -8.63 -2.34
C ASN A 163 -10.91 -10.10 -2.02
N PRO A 164 -11.65 -10.44 -0.93
CA PRO A 164 -12.09 -11.82 -0.70
C PRO A 164 -13.07 -12.33 -1.77
N ALA A 165 -13.92 -11.44 -2.32
CA ALA A 165 -14.84 -11.81 -3.39
C ALA A 165 -14.08 -12.14 -4.67
N GLU A 166 -13.07 -11.35 -5.03
CA GLU A 166 -12.20 -11.64 -6.18
C GLU A 166 -11.52 -13.01 -6.05
N ILE A 167 -10.92 -13.31 -4.89
CA ILE A 167 -10.28 -14.62 -4.66
C ILE A 167 -11.31 -15.76 -4.68
N ALA A 168 -12.49 -15.56 -4.07
CA ALA A 168 -13.55 -16.57 -4.04
C ALA A 168 -14.13 -16.87 -5.43
N CYS A 169 -14.11 -15.87 -6.33
CA CYS A 169 -14.63 -15.99 -7.69
C CYS A 169 -13.63 -16.55 -8.70
N PHE A 170 -12.35 -16.68 -8.31
CA PHE A 170 -11.29 -17.17 -9.19
C PHE A 170 -11.66 -18.50 -9.86
N ASP A 171 -12.06 -19.51 -9.08
CA ASP A 171 -12.31 -20.87 -9.61
C ASP A 171 -13.45 -20.89 -10.63
N LYS A 172 -14.46 -20.01 -10.45
CA LYS A 172 -15.58 -19.88 -11.39
C LYS A 172 -15.16 -19.14 -12.67
N ALA A 173 -14.25 -18.18 -12.56
CA ALA A 173 -13.81 -17.36 -13.68
C ALA A 173 -12.60 -17.94 -14.43
N PHE A 174 -11.92 -18.96 -13.90
CA PHE A 174 -10.72 -19.52 -14.51
C PHE A 174 -11.02 -20.21 -15.85
N ASN A 175 -10.34 -19.75 -16.89
CA ASN A 175 -10.38 -20.38 -18.20
C ASN A 175 -9.49 -21.63 -18.20
N SER A 176 -10.09 -22.81 -18.32
CA SER A 176 -9.39 -24.09 -18.35
C SER A 176 -8.41 -24.26 -19.53
N SER A 177 -8.49 -23.41 -20.55
CA SER A 177 -7.55 -23.39 -21.68
C SER A 177 -6.30 -22.53 -21.43
N CYS A 178 -6.16 -21.95 -20.23
CA CYS A 178 -4.99 -21.20 -19.80
C CYS A 178 -3.71 -22.04 -19.86
N THR A 179 -2.58 -21.41 -20.18
CA THR A 179 -1.26 -22.07 -20.19
C THR A 179 -0.72 -22.33 -18.80
N LEU A 180 -1.15 -21.57 -17.79
CA LEU A 180 -0.79 -21.78 -16.39
C LEU A 180 -1.72 -22.82 -15.74
N PRO A 181 -1.19 -23.69 -14.86
CA PRO A 181 -2.03 -24.48 -13.97
C PRO A 181 -2.92 -23.57 -13.11
N MET A 182 -4.15 -24.02 -12.84
CA MET A 182 -5.13 -23.27 -12.06
C MET A 182 -4.56 -22.80 -10.71
N GLU A 183 -3.89 -23.68 -9.98
CA GLU A 183 -3.29 -23.36 -8.67
C GLU A 183 -2.23 -22.26 -8.78
N THR A 184 -1.32 -22.36 -9.77
CA THR A 184 -0.30 -21.33 -10.01
C THR A 184 -0.93 -19.98 -10.35
N ALA A 185 -1.95 -19.98 -11.22
CA ALA A 185 -2.66 -18.75 -11.56
C ALA A 185 -3.42 -18.17 -10.36
N LYS A 186 -4.02 -19.01 -9.52
CA LYS A 186 -4.74 -18.60 -8.30
C LYS A 186 -3.79 -17.99 -7.29
N GLU A 187 -2.63 -18.60 -7.06
CA GLU A 187 -1.59 -18.07 -6.18
C GLU A 187 -1.08 -16.71 -6.67
N ALA A 188 -0.83 -16.58 -7.98
CA ALA A 188 -0.37 -15.33 -8.58
C ALA A 188 -1.41 -14.19 -8.44
N VAL A 189 -2.69 -14.47 -8.74
CA VAL A 189 -3.77 -13.49 -8.56
C VAL A 189 -3.96 -13.14 -7.08
N THR A 190 -3.97 -14.15 -6.20
CA THR A 190 -4.09 -13.94 -4.76
C THR A 190 -2.97 -13.05 -4.21
N ARG A 191 -1.74 -13.22 -4.71
CA ARG A 191 -0.59 -12.39 -4.33
C ARG A 191 -0.81 -10.92 -4.67
N VAL A 192 -1.28 -10.63 -5.89
CA VAL A 192 -1.59 -9.26 -6.37
C VAL A 192 -2.74 -8.66 -5.56
N VAL A 193 -3.84 -9.40 -5.41
CA VAL A 193 -5.04 -8.97 -4.69
C VAL A 193 -4.72 -8.66 -3.23
N ASN A 194 -3.94 -9.50 -2.55
CA ASN A 194 -3.51 -9.27 -1.17
C ASN A 194 -2.57 -8.05 -1.04
N ALA A 195 -1.63 -7.87 -1.99
CA ALA A 195 -0.76 -6.71 -1.98
C ALA A 195 -1.55 -5.41 -2.19
N ALA A 196 -2.53 -5.40 -3.10
CA ALA A 196 -3.43 -4.28 -3.33
C ALA A 196 -4.35 -4.01 -2.11
N ALA A 197 -4.79 -5.06 -1.41
CA ALA A 197 -5.56 -4.95 -0.17
C ALA A 197 -4.75 -4.26 0.93
N LEU A 198 -3.52 -4.72 1.18
CA LEU A 198 -2.61 -4.12 2.15
C LEU A 198 -2.30 -2.66 1.81
N LEU A 199 -2.08 -2.36 0.53
CA LEU A 199 -1.82 -0.99 0.07
C LEU A 199 -3.01 -0.05 0.33
N LYS A 200 -4.23 -0.58 0.29
CA LYS A 200 -5.47 0.09 0.70
C LYS A 200 -5.68 0.13 2.24
N GLY A 201 -4.73 -0.36 3.02
CA GLY A 201 -4.82 -0.41 4.49
C GLY A 201 -5.74 -1.52 5.02
N CYS A 202 -6.12 -2.48 4.18
CA CYS A 202 -6.90 -3.63 4.61
C CYS A 202 -5.97 -4.69 5.22
N GLU A 203 -6.32 -5.24 6.37
CA GLU A 203 -5.64 -6.44 6.88
C GLU A 203 -5.88 -7.60 5.90
N SER A 204 -4.81 -8.28 5.48
CA SER A 204 -4.98 -9.45 4.63
C SER A 204 -5.62 -10.59 5.42
N SER A 205 -6.49 -11.37 4.78
CA SER A 205 -7.05 -12.59 5.35
C SER A 205 -5.97 -13.60 5.77
N ALA A 206 -4.76 -13.52 5.22
CA ALA A 206 -3.62 -14.36 5.59
C ALA A 206 -3.04 -14.01 6.96
N GLU A 207 -3.06 -12.74 7.39
CA GLU A 207 -2.54 -12.34 8.71
C GLU A 207 -3.49 -12.72 9.85
N ALA A 208 -4.80 -12.71 9.59
CA ALA A 208 -5.79 -13.27 10.52
C ALA A 208 -5.56 -14.76 10.80
N VAL A 209 -4.99 -15.50 9.84
CA VAL A 209 -4.64 -16.92 10.00
C VAL A 209 -3.33 -17.10 10.77
N VAL A 210 -2.34 -16.22 10.61
CA VAL A 210 -1.07 -16.33 11.35
C VAL A 210 -1.25 -16.00 12.84
N VAL A 211 -2.07 -15.00 13.17
CA VAL A 211 -2.39 -14.67 14.56
C VAL A 211 -3.22 -15.79 15.21
N SER A 212 -4.18 -16.40 14.50
CA SER A 212 -4.98 -17.51 15.06
C SER A 212 -4.17 -18.81 15.19
N ARG A 213 -3.25 -19.10 14.27
CA ARG A 213 -2.35 -20.26 14.35
C ARG A 213 -1.29 -20.09 15.45
N GLY A 214 -0.75 -18.88 15.64
CA GLY A 214 0.17 -18.58 16.75
C GLY A 214 -0.48 -18.76 18.13
N PHE A 215 -1.73 -18.31 18.27
CA PHE A 215 -2.51 -18.48 19.51
C PHE A 215 -2.88 -19.94 19.79
N LEU A 216 -3.26 -20.71 18.76
CA LEU A 216 -3.57 -22.13 18.89
C LEU A 216 -2.35 -22.97 19.25
N VAL A 217 -1.17 -22.68 18.68
CA VAL A 217 0.07 -23.39 19.03
C VAL A 217 0.48 -23.10 20.48
N LEU A 218 0.36 -21.85 20.95
CA LEU A 218 0.64 -21.50 22.35
C LEU A 218 -0.34 -22.15 23.34
N LEU A 219 -1.63 -22.24 22.99
CA LEU A 219 -2.63 -22.95 23.81
C LEU A 219 -2.40 -24.46 23.86
N VAL A 220 -2.02 -25.09 22.75
CA VAL A 220 -1.73 -26.54 22.73
C VAL A 220 -0.46 -26.85 23.54
N VAL A 221 0.60 -26.05 23.41
CA VAL A 221 1.86 -26.25 24.17
C VAL A 221 1.63 -26.06 25.66
N THR A 222 0.83 -25.07 26.07
CA THR A 222 0.52 -24.85 27.49
C THR A 222 -0.35 -25.96 28.08
N VAL A 223 -1.34 -26.48 27.34
CA VAL A 223 -2.17 -27.61 27.81
C VAL A 223 -1.34 -28.89 27.94
N ILE A 224 -0.46 -29.19 26.99
CA ILE A 224 0.44 -30.36 27.04
C ILE A 224 1.42 -30.25 28.22
N LEU A 225 2.03 -29.07 28.43
CA LEU A 225 2.95 -28.86 29.55
C LEU A 225 2.26 -28.88 30.92
N SER A 226 0.98 -28.51 30.98
CA SER A 226 0.18 -28.55 32.22
C SER A 226 -0.25 -29.97 32.60
N SER A 227 -0.53 -30.82 31.59
CA SER A 227 -0.97 -32.21 31.78
C SER A 227 0.17 -33.19 32.03
N LEU A 228 1.41 -32.81 31.71
CA LEU A 228 2.63 -33.57 32.06
C LEU A 228 3.13 -33.31 33.49
N ARG A 229 2.51 -32.37 34.24
CA ARG A 229 2.92 -31.95 35.58
C ARG A 229 2.01 -32.44 36.72
N THR A 230 1.00 -33.23 36.39
CA THR A 230 0.12 -33.99 37.32
C THR A 230 0.37 -35.46 37.15
#